data_AF-C7RD20-F1
#
_entry.id   AF-C7RD20-F1
#
_cell.length_a   1.000
_cell.length_b   1.000
_cell.length_c   1.000
_cell.angle_alpha   90.00
_cell.angle_beta   90.00
_cell.angle_gamma   90.00
#
_symmetry.space_group_name_H-M   'P 1'
#
loop_
_entity.id
_entity.type
_entity.pdbx_description
1 polymer ?
#
loop_
_entity_poly.entity_id
_entity_poly.type
_entity_poly.pdbx_seq_one_letter_code
_entity_poly.pdbx_strand_id
1 'polypeptide(L)'
;MNWNFLIQALIALLVGAGVFYIAAPHSWGVGVFIQEPIYAAISLGISLVILIPTGLLLFRKKQKYFFSMFFFSFIGIALVVYLYRAPDRYSYPSDSLEEDVRALLYEAGMPLSLGFDIRNRRKVAFDVFAENRWEVEVYGRGYNNHIIFYYVERFGEGKLTSSYEVNWSKLTRKPQ
;
A
#
# COMPACT_ATOMS: atom_id res chain seq x y z
N MET A 1 9.05 -25.21 30.37
CA MET A 1 9.26 -24.14 29.37
C MET A 1 9.46 -22.81 30.11
N ASN A 2 10.48 -22.03 29.77
CA ASN A 2 10.78 -20.77 30.48
C ASN A 2 9.81 -19.68 29.98
N TRP A 3 8.84 -19.25 30.80
CA TRP A 3 7.81 -18.28 30.39
C TRP A 3 8.38 -17.00 29.76
N ASN A 4 9.52 -16.53 30.27
CA ASN A 4 10.20 -15.36 29.72
C ASN A 4 10.66 -15.55 28.27
N PHE A 5 11.10 -16.76 27.91
CA PHE A 5 11.50 -17.07 26.53
C PHE A 5 10.29 -17.09 25.60
N LEU A 6 9.17 -17.67 26.05
CA LEU A 6 7.92 -17.67 25.27
C LEU A 6 7.44 -16.25 24.99
N ILE A 7 7.41 -15.39 26.01
CA ILE A 7 6.98 -13.99 25.87
C ILE A 7 7.89 -13.23 24.90
N GLN A 8 9.22 -13.41 24.99
CA GLN A 8 10.17 -12.82 24.05
C GLN A 8 9.95 -13.28 22.61
N ALA A 9 9.73 -14.58 22.40
CA ALA A 9 9.47 -15.15 21.09
C ALA A 9 8.19 -14.59 20.47
N LEU A 10 7.12 -14.48 21.25
CA LEU A 10 5.85 -13.92 20.80
C LEU A 10 5.97 -12.44 20.46
N ILE A 11 6.63 -11.63 21.30
CA ILE A 11 6.86 -10.21 21.01
C ILE A 11 7.70 -10.05 19.75
N ALA A 12 8.78 -10.81 19.62
CA ALA A 12 9.63 -10.75 18.43
C ALA A 12 8.87 -11.12 17.15
N LEU A 13 8.04 -12.17 17.21
CA LEU A 13 7.17 -12.56 16.09
C LEU A 13 6.19 -11.46 15.72
N LEU A 14 5.49 -10.89 16.71
CA LEU A 14 4.52 -9.81 16.49
C LEU A 14 5.17 -8.54 15.94
N VAL A 15 6.37 -8.18 16.41
CA VAL A 15 7.12 -7.04 15.89
C VAL A 15 7.53 -7.29 14.44
N GLY A 16 8.12 -8.43 14.13
CA GLY A 16 8.48 -8.77 12.75
C GLY A 16 7.28 -8.76 11.80
N ALA A 17 6.18 -9.39 12.21
CA ALA A 17 4.93 -9.40 11.45
C ALA A 17 4.34 -7.99 11.26
N GLY A 18 4.24 -7.21 12.33
CA GLY A 18 3.65 -5.87 12.31
C GLY A 18 4.46 -4.87 11.48
N VAL A 19 5.79 -4.86 11.65
CA VAL A 19 6.66 -3.97 10.88
C VAL A 19 6.60 -4.31 9.39
N PHE A 20 6.59 -5.60 9.03
CA PHE A 20 6.47 -5.98 7.63
C PHE A 20 5.10 -5.65 7.05
N TYR A 21 4.02 -5.88 7.81
CA TYR A 21 2.67 -5.50 7.39
C TYR A 21 2.55 -4.01 7.07
N ILE A 22 3.25 -3.15 7.82
CA ILE A 22 3.28 -1.70 7.58
C ILE A 22 4.19 -1.34 6.39
N ALA A 23 5.32 -2.03 6.21
CA ALA A 23 6.29 -1.72 5.16
C ALA A 23 5.92 -2.28 3.78
N ALA A 24 5.32 -3.48 3.73
CA ALA A 24 4.99 -4.22 2.51
C ALA A 24 4.04 -3.51 1.52
N PRO A 25 3.04 -2.72 1.93
CA PRO A 25 2.17 -2.00 0.99
C PRO A 25 2.89 -0.89 0.24
N HIS A 26 4.08 -0.49 0.68
CA HIS A 26 4.92 0.43 -0.09
C HIS A 26 5.60 -0.23 -1.29
N SER A 27 5.51 -1.55 -1.49
CA SER A 27 6.07 -2.28 -2.65
C SER A 27 5.76 -1.58 -3.98
N TRP A 28 6.81 -1.00 -4.58
CA TRP A 28 6.77 -0.17 -5.79
C TRP A 28 6.37 -0.93 -7.07
N GLY A 29 5.43 -1.87 -7.09
CA GLY A 29 4.91 -2.48 -8.34
C GLY A 29 5.94 -3.08 -9.34
N VAL A 30 7.22 -3.17 -8.99
CA VAL A 30 8.31 -3.71 -9.82
C VAL A 30 8.56 -5.10 -9.28
N GLY A 31 7.93 -6.10 -9.89
CA GLY A 31 8.22 -7.53 -9.69
C GLY A 31 8.30 -7.99 -8.23
N VAL A 32 7.29 -8.74 -7.80
CA VAL A 32 7.18 -9.38 -6.47
C VAL A 32 8.50 -10.00 -5.98
N PHE A 33 9.32 -10.54 -6.88
CA PHE A 33 10.58 -11.22 -6.60
C PHE A 33 11.75 -10.34 -6.13
N ILE A 34 11.81 -9.05 -6.48
CA ILE A 34 12.93 -8.16 -6.10
C ILE A 34 12.57 -7.29 -4.89
N GLN A 35 11.31 -6.89 -4.79
CA GLN A 35 10.87 -5.97 -3.75
C GLN A 35 10.71 -6.64 -2.39
N GLU A 36 10.16 -7.85 -2.34
CA GLU A 36 9.93 -8.53 -1.07
C GLU A 36 11.20 -8.74 -0.23
N PRO A 37 12.36 -9.13 -0.81
CA PRO A 37 13.62 -9.19 -0.07
C PRO A 37 14.06 -7.83 0.50
N ILE A 38 13.87 -6.74 -0.26
CA ILE A 38 14.24 -5.38 0.19
C ILE A 38 13.36 -4.95 1.36
N TYR A 39 12.04 -5.13 1.27
CA TYR A 39 11.12 -4.81 2.37
C TYR A 39 11.30 -5.72 3.58
N ALA A 40 11.63 -6.99 3.36
CA ALA A 40 11.96 -7.91 4.45
C ALA A 40 13.23 -7.44 5.17
N ALA A 41 14.27 -7.01 4.44
CA ALA A 41 15.49 -6.48 5.02
C ALA A 41 15.25 -5.18 5.80
N ILE A 42 14.49 -4.24 5.23
CA ILE A 42 14.11 -2.98 5.91
C ILE A 42 13.28 -3.29 7.16
N SER A 43 12.30 -4.20 7.06
CA SER A 43 11.46 -4.63 8.17
C SER A 43 12.27 -5.29 9.28
N LEU A 44 13.22 -6.17 8.94
CA LEU A 44 14.16 -6.76 9.90
C LEU A 44 14.98 -5.69 10.61
N GLY A 45 15.51 -4.72 9.86
CA GLY A 45 16.28 -3.61 10.42
C GLY A 45 15.48 -2.80 11.44
N ILE A 46 14.27 -2.38 11.08
CA ILE A 46 13.37 -1.63 11.98
C ILE A 46 12.97 -2.51 13.18
N SER A 47 12.65 -3.78 12.94
CA SER A 47 12.32 -4.73 14.01
C SER A 47 13.46 -4.87 15.01
N LEU A 48 14.72 -4.86 14.57
CA LEU A 48 15.87 -4.91 15.46
C LEU A 48 16.01 -3.63 16.29
N VAL A 49 15.79 -2.46 15.70
CA VAL A 49 15.80 -1.18 16.43
C VAL A 49 14.76 -1.18 17.56
N ILE A 50 13.64 -1.87 17.39
CA ILE A 50 12.60 -2.03 18.43
C ILE A 50 13.00 -3.11 19.44
N LEU A 51 13.42 -4.29 18.96
CA LEU A 51 13.65 -5.46 19.80
C LEU A 51 14.93 -5.36 20.66
N ILE A 52 15.97 -4.66 20.20
CA ILE A 52 17.23 -4.51 20.95
C ILE A 52 17.01 -3.73 22.26
N PRO A 53 16.43 -2.51 22.26
CA PRO A 53 16.11 -1.79 23.49
C PRO A 53 15.13 -2.54 24.39
N THR A 54 14.06 -3.12 23.81
CA THR A 54 13.07 -3.90 24.56
C THR A 54 13.70 -5.11 25.24
N GLY A 55 14.60 -5.80 24.55
CA GLY A 55 15.38 -6.93 25.08
C GLY A 55 16.30 -6.50 26.22
N LEU A 56 17.01 -5.38 26.08
CA LEU A 56 17.91 -4.84 27.10
C LEU A 56 17.17 -4.37 28.36
N LEU A 57 16.00 -3.73 28.20
CA LEU A 57 15.20 -3.20 29.30
C LEU A 57 14.50 -4.31 30.08
N LEU A 58 13.82 -5.23 29.39
CA LEU A 58 13.00 -6.26 30.03
C LEU A 58 13.85 -7.44 30.54
N PHE A 59 15.06 -7.65 30.01
CA PHE A 59 15.83 -8.87 30.25
C PHE A 59 17.33 -8.63 30.50
N ARG A 60 17.65 -7.58 31.29
CA ARG A 60 19.00 -7.10 31.68
C ARG A 60 20.10 -8.15 31.98
N LYS A 61 19.76 -9.41 32.31
CA LYS A 61 20.71 -10.51 32.58
C LYS A 61 20.59 -11.73 31.65
N LYS A 62 19.78 -11.68 30.58
CA LYS A 62 19.47 -12.83 29.72
C LYS A 62 19.72 -12.56 28.23
N GLN A 63 20.93 -12.07 27.93
CA GLN A 63 21.41 -11.87 26.55
C GLN A 63 21.43 -13.16 25.70
N LYS A 64 21.37 -14.34 26.33
CA LYS A 64 21.32 -15.65 25.65
C LYS A 64 20.21 -15.80 24.61
N TYR A 65 19.14 -15.00 24.70
CA TYR A 65 17.97 -15.12 23.82
C TYR A 65 17.92 -14.06 22.70
N PHE A 66 19.00 -13.30 22.51
CA PHE A 66 19.08 -12.28 21.46
C PHE A 66 18.88 -12.88 20.07
N PHE A 67 19.57 -13.98 19.76
CA PHE A 67 19.43 -14.69 18.49
C PHE A 67 18.03 -15.24 18.25
N SER A 68 17.34 -15.71 19.30
CA SER A 68 15.96 -16.15 19.15
C SER A 68 15.02 -15.01 18.77
N MET A 69 15.24 -13.78 19.25
CA MET A 69 14.40 -12.64 18.84
C MET A 69 14.54 -12.34 17.34
N PHE A 70 15.75 -12.41 16.79
CA PHE A 70 15.97 -12.28 15.35
C PHE A 70 15.24 -13.38 14.56
N PHE A 71 15.39 -14.63 15.01
CA PHE A 71 14.75 -15.78 14.37
C PHE A 71 13.22 -15.68 14.37
N PHE A 72 12.60 -15.35 15.50
CA PHE A 72 11.15 -15.21 15.60
C PHE A 72 10.61 -13.99 14.84
N SER A 73 11.36 -12.88 14.80
CA SER A 73 11.03 -11.73 13.94
C SER A 73 11.03 -12.13 12.47
N PHE A 74 12.05 -12.86 12.02
CA PHE A 74 12.10 -13.39 10.67
C PHE A 74 10.91 -14.33 10.35
N ILE A 75 10.54 -15.21 11.29
CA ILE A 75 9.34 -16.05 11.15
C ILE A 75 8.09 -15.18 11.00
N GLY A 76 7.94 -14.12 11.81
CA GLY A 76 6.82 -13.17 11.69
C GLY A 76 6.74 -12.55 10.30
N ILE A 77 7.88 -12.11 9.76
CA ILE A 77 7.96 -11.56 8.40
C ILE A 77 7.58 -12.61 7.35
N ALA A 78 8.17 -13.81 7.43
CA ALA A 78 7.89 -14.90 6.50
C ALA A 78 6.42 -15.33 6.50
N LEU A 79 5.79 -15.37 7.69
CA LEU A 79 4.36 -15.63 7.84
C LEU A 79 3.53 -14.56 7.13
N VAL A 80 3.86 -13.28 7.27
CA VAL A 80 3.12 -12.21 6.58
C VAL A 80 3.37 -12.24 5.07
N VAL A 81 4.59 -12.54 4.61
CA VAL A 81 4.85 -12.74 3.17
C VAL A 81 3.95 -13.84 2.59
N TYR A 82 3.82 -14.95 3.32
CA TYR A 82 3.01 -16.09 2.91
C TYR A 82 1.50 -15.83 2.97
N LEU A 83 1.02 -15.23 4.07
CA LEU A 83 -0.40 -14.99 4.34
C LEU A 83 -0.95 -13.72 3.67
N TYR A 84 -0.10 -12.72 3.43
CA TYR A 84 -0.47 -11.43 2.85
C TYR A 84 0.32 -11.22 1.55
N ARG A 85 -0.06 -11.97 0.52
CA ARG A 85 0.64 -12.02 -0.77
C ARG A 85 0.49 -10.69 -1.50
N ALA A 86 1.44 -10.39 -2.38
CA ALA A 86 1.47 -9.12 -3.12
C ALA A 86 0.13 -8.74 -3.80
N PRO A 87 -0.63 -9.64 -4.46
CA PRO A 87 -1.92 -9.27 -5.07
C PRO A 87 -2.95 -8.77 -4.05
N ASP A 88 -2.95 -9.34 -2.84
CA ASP A 88 -3.90 -8.99 -1.79
C ASP A 88 -3.61 -7.62 -1.16
N ARG A 89 -2.43 -7.04 -1.45
CA ARG A 89 -2.00 -5.71 -1.00
C ARG A 89 -2.56 -4.58 -1.86
N TYR A 90 -3.25 -4.90 -2.95
CA TYR A 90 -3.91 -3.93 -3.80
C TYR A 90 -5.42 -3.95 -3.58
N SER A 91 -6.04 -2.79 -3.73
CA SER A 91 -7.48 -2.62 -3.81
C SER A 91 -7.83 -2.34 -5.26
N TYR A 92 -8.76 -3.14 -5.78
CA TYR A 92 -9.34 -2.98 -7.10
C TYR A 92 -10.54 -2.03 -7.01
N PRO A 93 -10.77 -1.18 -8.03
CA PRO A 93 -11.93 -0.31 -8.05
C PRO A 93 -13.22 -1.15 -8.01
N SER A 94 -14.20 -0.72 -7.21
CA SER A 94 -15.53 -1.34 -7.21
C SER A 94 -16.39 -0.75 -8.32
N ASP A 95 -17.43 -1.48 -8.73
CA ASP A 95 -18.39 -0.99 -9.73
C ASP A 95 -19.02 0.34 -9.29
N SER A 96 -19.34 0.48 -7.99
CA SER A 96 -19.88 1.71 -7.42
C SER A 96 -18.93 2.90 -7.55
N LEU A 97 -17.63 2.67 -7.35
CA LEU A 97 -16.59 3.69 -7.50
C LEU A 97 -16.48 4.12 -8.97
N GLU A 98 -16.56 3.16 -9.89
CA GLU A 98 -16.50 3.43 -11.31
C GLU A 98 -17.69 4.28 -11.77
N GLU A 99 -18.89 3.97 -11.28
CA GLU A 99 -20.11 4.75 -11.54
C GLU A 99 -19.99 6.19 -11.00
N ASP A 100 -19.52 6.37 -9.77
CA ASP A 100 -19.34 7.68 -9.15
C ASP A 100 -18.29 8.53 -9.90
N VAL A 101 -17.14 7.94 -10.24
CA VAL A 101 -16.08 8.61 -11.01
C VAL A 101 -16.61 9.00 -12.39
N ARG A 102 -17.36 8.12 -13.06
CA ARG A 102 -17.98 8.40 -14.35
C ARG A 102 -18.93 9.58 -14.27
N ALA A 103 -19.80 9.62 -13.27
CA ALA A 103 -20.74 10.72 -13.05
C ALA A 103 -20.00 12.05 -12.86
N LEU A 104 -19.00 12.08 -11.97
CA LEU A 104 -18.20 13.29 -11.70
C LEU A 104 -17.40 13.76 -12.93
N LEU A 105 -16.88 12.84 -13.74
CA LEU A 105 -16.19 13.20 -14.99
C LEU A 105 -17.15 13.83 -16.01
N TYR A 106 -18.36 13.31 -16.13
CA TYR A 106 -19.37 13.89 -17.02
C TYR A 106 -19.90 15.24 -16.52
N GLU A 107 -20.08 15.40 -15.21
CA GLU A 107 -20.39 16.70 -14.60
C GLU A 107 -19.27 17.73 -14.83
N ALA A 108 -18.01 17.28 -14.83
CA ALA A 108 -16.86 18.09 -15.18
C ALA A 108 -16.73 18.39 -16.68
N GLY A 109 -17.64 17.87 -17.53
CA GLY A 109 -17.70 18.14 -18.96
C GLY A 109 -16.88 17.18 -19.83
N MET A 110 -16.53 16.00 -19.33
CA MET A 110 -15.81 14.99 -20.13
C MET A 110 -16.66 14.56 -21.35
N PRO A 111 -16.12 14.67 -22.58
CA PRO A 111 -16.82 14.17 -23.77
C PRO A 111 -17.04 12.65 -23.73
N LEU A 112 -18.23 12.19 -24.12
CA LEU A 112 -18.59 10.76 -24.20
C LEU A 112 -17.67 9.94 -25.12
N SER A 113 -16.94 10.59 -26.02
CA SER A 113 -15.98 9.93 -26.91
C SER A 113 -14.66 9.53 -26.25
N LEU A 114 -14.41 9.98 -25.01
CA LEU A 114 -13.21 9.67 -24.26
C LEU A 114 -13.49 8.50 -23.31
N GLY A 115 -12.54 7.57 -23.23
CA GLY A 115 -12.54 6.52 -22.22
C GLY A 115 -11.76 6.94 -20.99
N PHE A 116 -11.99 6.28 -19.87
CA PHE A 116 -11.19 6.42 -18.67
C PHE A 116 -10.89 5.05 -18.07
N ASP A 117 -9.84 4.96 -17.26
CA ASP A 117 -9.50 3.81 -16.44
C ASP A 117 -9.19 4.26 -15.02
N ILE A 118 -9.53 3.43 -14.04
CA ILE A 118 -9.24 3.68 -12.62
C ILE A 118 -8.14 2.70 -12.21
N ARG A 119 -6.96 3.24 -11.94
CA ARG A 119 -5.82 2.39 -11.56
C ARG A 119 -6.02 1.81 -10.17
N ASN A 120 -5.67 0.53 -10.04
CA ASN A 120 -5.61 -0.15 -8.75
C ASN A 120 -4.72 0.63 -7.79
N ARG A 121 -5.18 0.80 -6.56
CA ARG A 121 -4.39 1.45 -5.52
C ARG A 121 -3.77 0.42 -4.58
N ARG A 122 -2.73 0.82 -3.88
CA ARG A 122 -2.18 0.04 -2.77
C ARG A 122 -3.02 0.25 -1.53
N LYS A 123 -3.25 -0.82 -0.78
CA LYS A 123 -3.85 -0.72 0.56
C LYS A 123 -2.86 -0.02 1.48
N VAL A 124 -3.36 0.80 2.39
CA VAL A 124 -2.55 1.36 3.49
C VAL A 124 -2.89 0.66 4.79
N ALA A 125 -2.06 0.84 5.82
CA ALA A 125 -2.41 0.37 7.15
C ALA A 125 -3.73 1.04 7.60
N PHE A 126 -4.68 0.24 8.10
CA PHE A 126 -6.02 0.70 8.46
C PHE A 126 -6.81 1.30 7.28
N ASP A 127 -6.67 0.70 6.10
CA ASP A 127 -7.29 1.12 4.84
C ASP A 127 -8.78 1.48 4.93
N VAL A 128 -9.54 0.78 5.76
CA VAL A 128 -10.98 1.02 5.99
C VAL A 128 -11.27 2.40 6.60
N PHE A 129 -10.31 2.96 7.34
CA PHE A 129 -10.43 4.26 8.01
C PHE A 129 -9.58 5.35 7.34
N ALA A 130 -8.80 4.98 6.33
CA ALA A 130 -7.92 5.89 5.63
C ALA A 130 -8.69 6.66 4.54
N GLU A 131 -8.12 7.80 4.15
CA GLU A 131 -8.53 8.46 2.92
C GLU A 131 -8.00 7.66 1.73
N ASN A 132 -8.90 7.27 0.84
CA ASN A 132 -8.60 6.45 -0.31
C ASN A 132 -8.41 7.33 -1.54
N ARG A 133 -7.20 7.35 -2.08
CA ARG A 133 -6.87 8.08 -3.30
C ARG A 133 -6.74 7.12 -4.46
N TRP A 134 -7.61 7.30 -5.46
CA TRP A 134 -7.64 6.55 -6.71
C TRP A 134 -7.12 7.42 -7.84
N GLU A 135 -6.23 6.87 -8.68
CA GLU A 135 -5.73 7.55 -9.87
C GLU A 135 -6.64 7.20 -11.04
N VAL A 136 -7.24 8.21 -11.65
CA VAL A 136 -8.18 8.07 -12.77
C VAL A 136 -7.53 8.66 -14.00
N GLU A 137 -7.29 7.83 -15.01
CA GLU A 137 -6.64 8.22 -16.25
C GLU A 137 -7.69 8.36 -17.36
N VAL A 138 -7.81 9.55 -17.94
CA VAL A 138 -8.71 9.79 -19.09
C VAL A 138 -7.89 9.79 -20.37
N TYR A 139 -8.23 8.91 -21.31
CA TYR A 139 -7.51 8.72 -22.57
C TYR A 139 -8.07 9.59 -23.69
N GLY A 140 -7.20 10.36 -24.32
CA GLY A 140 -7.46 11.13 -25.54
C GLY A 140 -7.26 10.30 -26.81
N ARG A 141 -7.50 10.92 -27.97
CA ARG A 141 -7.39 10.27 -29.29
C ARG A 141 -5.95 10.07 -29.80
N GLY A 142 -4.93 10.54 -29.08
CA GLY A 142 -3.52 10.46 -29.48
C GLY A 142 -2.70 9.57 -28.55
N TYR A 143 -1.69 8.88 -29.09
CA TYR A 143 -0.68 8.19 -28.28
C TYR A 143 -0.03 9.23 -27.34
N ASN A 144 -0.10 9.02 -26.03
CA ASN A 144 0.33 9.92 -24.94
C ASN A 144 -0.60 11.08 -24.54
N ASN A 145 -1.75 11.29 -25.17
CA ASN A 145 -2.70 12.31 -24.69
C ASN A 145 -3.58 11.72 -23.59
N HIS A 146 -3.20 11.91 -22.33
CA HIS A 146 -4.02 11.54 -21.18
C HIS A 146 -4.05 12.66 -20.14
N ILE A 147 -5.11 12.72 -19.34
CA ILE A 147 -5.19 13.56 -18.15
C ILE A 147 -5.39 12.66 -16.94
N ILE A 148 -4.62 12.93 -15.89
CA ILE A 148 -4.71 12.21 -14.62
C ILE A 148 -5.54 13.03 -13.65
N PHE A 149 -6.60 12.42 -13.16
CA PHE A 149 -7.40 12.89 -12.04
C PHE A 149 -7.14 12.04 -10.81
N TYR A 150 -7.47 12.58 -9.64
CA TYR A 150 -7.46 11.84 -8.39
C TYR A 150 -8.84 11.88 -7.77
N TYR A 151 -9.47 10.72 -7.67
CA TYR A 151 -10.68 10.57 -6.88
C TYR A 151 -10.27 10.28 -5.44
N VAL A 152 -10.63 11.19 -4.54
CA VAL A 152 -10.30 11.12 -3.11
C VAL A 152 -11.58 10.81 -2.36
N GLU A 153 -11.62 9.63 -1.74
CA GLU A 153 -12.78 9.09 -1.03
C GLU A 153 -12.50 9.00 0.46
N ARG A 154 -13.47 9.40 1.27
CA ARG A 154 -13.44 9.19 2.71
C ARG A 154 -14.84 8.91 3.24
N PHE A 155 -15.02 7.75 3.87
CA PHE A 155 -16.29 7.31 4.45
C PHE A 155 -17.48 7.30 3.46
N GLY A 156 -17.23 6.94 2.19
CA GLY A 156 -18.26 6.90 1.14
C GLY A 156 -18.57 8.25 0.49
N GLU A 157 -17.90 9.33 0.89
CA GLU A 157 -17.96 10.61 0.18
C GLU A 157 -16.68 10.81 -0.62
N GLY A 158 -16.83 10.96 -1.94
CA GLY A 158 -15.72 11.12 -2.87
C GLY A 158 -15.73 12.45 -3.61
N LYS A 159 -14.53 12.96 -3.91
CA LYS A 159 -14.35 14.15 -4.76
C LYS A 159 -13.30 13.90 -5.82
N LEU A 160 -13.61 14.32 -7.04
CA LEU A 160 -12.65 14.32 -8.12
C LEU A 160 -11.79 15.59 -8.06
N THR A 161 -10.48 15.43 -8.05
CA THR A 161 -9.52 16.52 -8.01
C THR A 161 -8.55 16.41 -9.18
N SER A 162 -8.11 17.54 -9.72
CA SER A 162 -7.08 17.62 -10.75
C SER A 162 -6.02 18.60 -10.30
N SER A 163 -4.75 18.29 -10.56
CA SER A 163 -3.64 19.21 -10.31
C SER A 163 -3.56 20.34 -11.33
N TYR A 164 -4.30 20.26 -12.44
CA TYR A 164 -4.28 21.21 -13.53
C TYR A 164 -5.68 21.59 -14.00
N GLU A 165 -5.82 22.80 -14.55
CA GLU A 165 -7.05 23.23 -15.20
C GLU A 165 -7.36 22.32 -16.41
N VAL A 166 -8.56 21.75 -16.41
CA VAL A 166 -8.94 20.72 -17.36
C VAL A 166 -9.34 21.36 -18.67
N ASN A 167 -8.60 21.04 -19.75
CA ASN A 167 -8.95 21.47 -21.09
C ASN A 167 -9.26 20.26 -21.98
N TRP A 168 -10.53 19.85 -21.98
CA TRP A 168 -11.04 18.72 -22.75
C TRP A 168 -10.75 18.82 -24.25
N SER A 169 -10.70 20.04 -24.79
CA SER A 169 -10.44 20.27 -26.21
C SER A 169 -9.03 19.80 -26.65
N LYS A 170 -8.06 19.79 -25.73
CA LYS A 170 -6.71 19.27 -26.00
C LYS A 170 -6.69 17.75 -26.16
N LEU A 171 -7.54 17.04 -25.42
CA LEU A 171 -7.65 15.57 -25.47
C LEU A 171 -8.39 15.06 -26.73
N THR A 172 -9.30 15.86 -27.28
CA THR A 172 -10.13 15.49 -28.44
C THR A 172 -9.53 15.88 -29.79
N ARG A 173 -8.49 16.73 -29.82
CA ARG A 173 -7.81 17.12 -31.06
C ARG A 173 -7.13 15.90 -31.70
N LYS A 174 -7.33 15.74 -33.02
CA LYS A 174 -6.56 14.76 -33.80
C LYS A 174 -5.08 15.14 -33.76
N PRO A 175 -4.15 14.18 -33.64
CA PRO A 175 -2.74 14.45 -33.88
C PRO A 175 -2.59 15.03 -35.30
N GLN A 176 -1.80 16.11 -35.42
CA GLN A 176 -1.44 16.70 -36.71
C GLN A 176 -0.42 15.82 -37.43
#